data_AF-A0A2H0G603-F1
#
_entry.id   AF-A0A2H0G603-F1
#
_cell.length_a   1.000
_cell.length_b   1.000
_cell.length_c   1.000
_cell.angle_alpha   90.00
_cell.angle_beta   90.00
_cell.angle_gamma   90.00
#
_symmetry.space_group_name_H-M   'P 1'
#
loop_
_entity.id
_entity.type
_entity.pdbx_description
1 polymer ?
#
loop_
_entity_poly.entity_id
_entity_poly.type
_entity_poly.pdbx_seq_one_letter_code
_entity_poly.pdbx_strand_id
1 'polypeptide(L)'
;MKFYLVFLFLFVSLVSQAQNNNKIQWKEVSCAEKWWAIKHPFVVKKAKKISTETRKIVEDVKKENLLKGNGYNMQIDAFRHTYWMARLTQELGGRRAKSLGKAHEKGNYQLYKKRKNEAVISPDKISSEMDFFNNDVGIEIGKKSSNFELKELIIEVVLSGKCKIILLDENQNFLDCEGLIIPKEELIGKWKNRKCLVNSNYTQHI
;
A
#
# COMPACT_ATOMS: atom_id res chain seq x y z
N MET A 1 -54.70 48.17 -17.20
CA MET A 1 -53.47 47.72 -16.49
C MET A 1 -53.22 46.27 -16.80
N LYS A 2 -52.02 46.01 -17.31
CA LYS A 2 -51.25 44.75 -17.35
C LYS A 2 -51.83 43.54 -18.12
N PHE A 3 -51.09 43.25 -19.20
CA PHE A 3 -51.13 42.14 -20.12
C PHE A 3 -50.99 40.77 -19.45
N TYR A 4 -51.65 39.79 -20.06
CA TYR A 4 -51.34 38.36 -19.98
C TYR A 4 -49.98 38.08 -20.63
N LEU A 5 -49.17 37.19 -20.06
CA LEU A 5 -48.54 36.11 -20.83
C LEU A 5 -48.04 34.96 -19.93
N VAL A 6 -48.65 33.83 -20.24
CA VAL A 6 -48.50 32.45 -19.78
C VAL A 6 -47.15 31.86 -20.23
N PHE A 7 -46.62 30.96 -19.39
CA PHE A 7 -45.75 29.81 -19.71
C PHE A 7 -44.22 29.92 -19.91
N LEU A 8 -43.56 28.97 -19.22
CA LEU A 8 -42.45 28.13 -19.66
C LEU A 8 -41.01 28.63 -19.48
N PHE A 9 -40.39 28.18 -18.38
CA PHE A 9 -39.02 27.64 -18.32
C PHE A 9 -38.92 26.86 -16.99
N LEU A 10 -39.53 25.68 -16.87
CA LEU A 10 -38.89 24.39 -17.11
C LEU A 10 -37.34 24.42 -17.10
N PHE A 11 -36.78 23.72 -16.11
CA PHE A 11 -35.58 22.88 -16.24
C PHE A 11 -34.23 23.53 -16.55
N VAL A 12 -33.68 24.33 -15.63
CA VAL A 12 -32.22 24.38 -15.38
C VAL A 12 -32.07 24.82 -13.92
N SER A 13 -31.62 24.02 -12.97
CA SER A 13 -30.54 23.06 -12.98
C SER A 13 -30.91 21.83 -12.15
N LEU A 14 -31.14 20.70 -12.81
CA LEU A 14 -30.59 19.45 -12.31
C LEU A 14 -29.09 19.72 -12.15
N VAL A 15 -28.67 20.18 -10.96
CA VAL A 15 -27.27 20.07 -10.58
C VAL A 15 -27.07 18.58 -10.61
N SER A 16 -26.44 18.10 -11.68
CA SER A 16 -25.91 16.76 -11.74
C SER A 16 -25.06 16.61 -10.49
N GLN A 17 -25.62 16.02 -9.44
CA GLN A 17 -24.82 15.23 -8.54
C GLN A 17 -24.35 14.08 -9.41
N ALA A 18 -23.31 14.33 -10.21
CA ALA A 18 -22.34 13.30 -10.47
C ALA A 18 -21.89 12.89 -9.08
N GLN A 19 -22.54 11.87 -8.53
CA GLN A 19 -22.06 11.18 -7.34
C GLN A 19 -20.76 10.56 -7.76
N ASN A 20 -19.70 11.36 -7.70
CA ASN A 20 -18.37 10.88 -7.94
C ASN A 20 -18.12 9.94 -6.76
N ASN A 21 -17.97 8.64 -7.02
CA ASN A 21 -17.64 7.59 -6.04
C ASN A 21 -16.27 7.79 -5.33
N ASN A 22 -15.78 9.03 -5.33
CA ASN A 22 -14.55 9.49 -4.70
C ASN A 22 -14.68 9.71 -3.18
N LYS A 23 -15.83 9.46 -2.54
CA LYS A 23 -15.94 9.50 -1.07
C LYS A 23 -14.95 8.54 -0.43
N ILE A 24 -14.08 9.05 0.46
CA ILE A 24 -13.15 8.21 1.23
C ILE A 24 -14.01 7.38 2.19
N GLN A 25 -13.88 6.06 2.13
CA GLN A 25 -14.55 5.17 3.08
C GLN A 25 -13.79 5.18 4.41
N TRP A 26 -14.12 6.15 5.27
CA TRP A 26 -13.42 6.38 6.53
C TRP A 26 -13.43 5.19 7.51
N LYS A 27 -14.30 4.19 7.30
CA LYS A 27 -14.33 2.98 8.15
C LYS A 27 -13.10 2.10 7.94
N GLU A 28 -12.53 2.10 6.75
CA GLU A 28 -11.41 1.22 6.36
C GLU A 28 -10.03 1.88 6.59
N VAL A 29 -10.01 3.19 6.80
CA VAL A 29 -8.78 3.99 6.95
C VAL A 29 -8.37 4.07 8.41
N SER A 30 -7.09 3.84 8.71
CA SER A 30 -6.58 3.93 10.08
C SER A 30 -6.65 5.35 10.64
N CYS A 31 -6.74 5.52 11.96
CA CYS A 31 -6.76 6.85 12.58
C CYS A 31 -5.53 7.69 12.20
N ALA A 32 -4.36 7.07 12.04
CA ALA A 32 -3.15 7.75 11.60
C ALA A 32 -3.27 8.33 10.18
N GLU A 33 -3.79 7.55 9.23
CA GLU A 33 -4.04 8.02 7.86
C GLU A 33 -5.16 9.07 7.80
N LYS A 34 -6.17 8.99 8.68
CA LYS A 34 -7.20 10.03 8.81
C LYS A 34 -6.59 11.38 9.20
N TRP A 35 -5.74 11.38 10.20
CA TRP A 35 -5.02 12.58 10.63
C TRP A 35 -4.08 13.11 9.54
N TRP A 36 -3.43 12.21 8.79
CA TRP A 36 -2.64 12.61 7.63
C TRP A 36 -3.50 13.30 6.58
N ALA A 37 -4.67 12.76 6.24
CA ALA A 37 -5.60 13.33 5.28
C ALA A 37 -6.10 14.72 5.69
N ILE A 38 -6.43 14.90 6.97
CA ILE A 38 -6.84 16.21 7.53
C ILE A 38 -5.71 17.25 7.39
N LYS A 39 -4.46 16.85 7.61
CA LYS A 39 -3.28 17.73 7.45
C LYS A 39 -2.91 17.99 5.98
N HIS A 40 -3.43 17.22 5.03
CA HIS A 40 -3.06 17.26 3.62
C HIS A 40 -4.28 17.32 2.67
N PRO A 41 -5.23 18.25 2.86
CA PRO A 41 -6.51 18.24 2.17
C PRO A 41 -6.40 18.41 0.64
N PHE A 42 -5.39 19.14 0.16
CA PHE A 42 -5.20 19.40 -1.28
C PHE A 42 -4.65 18.20 -2.05
N VAL A 43 -4.00 17.25 -1.38
CA VAL A 43 -3.36 16.09 -2.02
C VAL A 43 -4.06 14.77 -1.71
N VAL A 44 -4.99 14.73 -0.75
CA VAL A 44 -5.67 13.49 -0.34
C VAL A 44 -6.40 12.79 -1.50
N LYS A 45 -7.03 13.55 -2.40
CA LYS A 45 -7.72 12.98 -3.57
C LYS A 45 -6.73 12.32 -4.54
N LYS A 46 -5.57 12.96 -4.76
CA LYS A 46 -4.49 12.39 -5.59
C LYS A 46 -3.93 11.13 -4.96
N ALA A 47 -3.61 11.17 -3.65
CA ALA A 47 -3.16 10.01 -2.90
C ALA A 47 -4.14 8.84 -3.01
N LYS A 48 -5.44 9.10 -2.84
CA LYS A 48 -6.49 8.07 -2.99
C LYS A 48 -6.50 7.48 -4.41
N LYS A 49 -6.44 8.32 -5.45
CA LYS A 49 -6.39 7.88 -6.84
C LYS A 49 -5.19 6.95 -7.08
N ILE A 50 -4.02 7.33 -6.59
CA ILE A 50 -2.78 6.54 -6.68
C ILE A 50 -2.89 5.22 -5.92
N SER A 51 -3.48 5.21 -4.72
CA SER A 51 -3.72 3.96 -3.99
C SER A 51 -4.68 3.02 -4.73
N THR A 52 -5.68 3.55 -5.44
CA THR A 52 -6.57 2.73 -6.28
C THR A 52 -5.86 2.23 -7.54
N GLU A 53 -5.06 3.07 -8.19
CA GLU A 53 -4.21 2.70 -9.34
C GLU A 53 -3.23 1.58 -8.95
N THR A 54 -2.51 1.75 -7.85
CA THR A 54 -1.56 0.76 -7.31
C THR A 54 -2.23 -0.60 -7.14
N ARG A 55 -3.44 -0.65 -6.56
CA ARG A 55 -4.17 -1.92 -6.40
C ARG A 55 -4.43 -2.60 -7.75
N LYS A 56 -4.83 -1.84 -8.78
CA LYS A 56 -5.08 -2.41 -10.11
C LYS A 56 -3.79 -2.98 -10.71
N ILE A 57 -2.71 -2.20 -10.70
CA ILE A 57 -1.42 -2.63 -11.24
C ILE A 57 -0.88 -3.86 -10.51
N VAL A 58 -1.03 -3.94 -9.19
CA VAL A 58 -0.64 -5.13 -8.41
C VAL A 58 -1.45 -6.36 -8.83
N GLU A 59 -2.76 -6.23 -9.04
CA GLU A 59 -3.58 -7.35 -9.53
C GLU A 59 -3.20 -7.77 -10.95
N ASP A 60 -2.81 -6.82 -11.81
CA ASP A 60 -2.33 -7.13 -13.16
C ASP A 60 -0.99 -7.89 -13.10
N VAL A 61 -0.03 -7.43 -12.29
CA VAL A 61 1.27 -8.12 -12.07
C VAL A 61 1.08 -9.53 -11.49
N LYS A 62 0.10 -9.71 -10.59
CA LYS A 62 -0.26 -11.05 -10.08
C LYS A 62 -0.78 -11.96 -11.19
N LYS A 63 -1.71 -11.47 -12.03
CA LYS A 63 -2.29 -12.26 -13.14
C LYS A 63 -1.24 -12.64 -14.19
N GLU A 64 -0.31 -11.73 -14.45
CA GLU A 64 0.82 -11.95 -15.37
C GLU A 64 1.88 -12.90 -14.78
N ASN A 65 1.77 -13.29 -13.50
CA ASN A 65 2.71 -14.15 -12.77
C ASN A 65 4.17 -13.66 -12.83
N LEU A 66 4.39 -12.34 -12.89
CA LEU A 66 5.73 -11.75 -13.06
C LEU A 66 6.58 -11.78 -11.78
N LEU A 67 5.93 -11.90 -10.62
CA LEU A 67 6.57 -11.87 -9.30
C LEU A 67 5.94 -12.92 -8.38
N LYS A 68 6.74 -13.47 -7.45
CA LYS A 68 6.32 -14.48 -6.48
C LYS A 68 5.40 -13.90 -5.39
N GLY A 69 4.49 -14.75 -4.92
CA GLY A 69 3.61 -14.50 -3.79
C GLY A 69 2.20 -14.04 -4.17
N ASN A 70 1.27 -14.12 -3.23
CA ASN A 70 -0.16 -13.85 -3.44
C ASN A 70 -0.60 -12.43 -3.02
N GLY A 71 0.33 -11.62 -2.50
CA GLY A 71 0.04 -10.24 -2.09
C GLY A 71 0.60 -9.81 -0.75
N TYR A 72 1.17 -10.70 0.06
CA TYR A 72 1.73 -10.33 1.36
C TYR A 72 3.13 -10.89 1.54
N ASN A 73 4.01 -10.12 2.20
CA ASN A 73 5.33 -10.49 2.68
C ASN A 73 6.36 -10.95 1.63
N MET A 74 5.98 -11.07 0.35
CA MET A 74 6.81 -11.58 -0.75
C MET A 74 7.05 -10.51 -1.84
N GLN A 75 7.53 -10.93 -3.02
CA GLN A 75 7.88 -10.02 -4.12
C GLN A 75 6.72 -9.15 -4.58
N ILE A 76 5.49 -9.68 -4.67
CA ILE A 76 4.31 -8.86 -4.98
C ILE A 76 4.07 -7.77 -3.93
N ASP A 77 4.37 -8.05 -2.66
CA ASP A 77 4.20 -7.07 -1.60
C ASP A 77 5.27 -5.97 -1.68
N ALA A 78 6.53 -6.39 -1.87
CA ALA A 78 7.63 -5.48 -2.16
C ALA A 78 7.34 -4.58 -3.36
N PHE A 79 6.81 -5.13 -4.45
CA PHE A 79 6.36 -4.39 -5.62
C PHE A 79 5.26 -3.39 -5.27
N ARG A 80 4.23 -3.80 -4.53
CA ARG A 80 3.13 -2.91 -4.12
C ARG A 80 3.65 -1.67 -3.39
N HIS A 81 4.47 -1.87 -2.36
CA HIS A 81 4.99 -0.77 -1.54
C HIS A 81 5.91 0.14 -2.36
N THR A 82 6.80 -0.45 -3.16
CA THR A 82 7.73 0.29 -4.03
C THR A 82 6.98 1.12 -5.07
N TYR A 83 6.01 0.52 -5.78
CA TYR A 83 5.18 1.19 -6.79
C TYR A 83 4.32 2.30 -6.18
N TRP A 84 3.65 2.00 -5.07
CA TRP A 84 2.83 2.98 -4.37
C TRP A 84 3.62 4.23 -3.99
N MET A 85 4.81 4.04 -3.40
CA MET A 85 5.64 5.14 -2.94
C MET A 85 6.33 5.90 -4.08
N ALA A 86 6.67 5.22 -5.17
CA ALA A 86 7.17 5.87 -6.37
C ALA A 86 6.10 6.78 -7.01
N ARG A 87 4.87 6.27 -7.22
CA ARG A 87 3.76 7.07 -7.76
C ARG A 87 3.38 8.23 -6.85
N LEU A 88 3.30 8.01 -5.54
CA LEU A 88 3.07 9.08 -4.57
C LEU A 88 4.17 10.15 -4.64
N THR A 89 5.42 9.74 -4.82
CA THR A 89 6.55 10.66 -4.89
C THR A 89 6.49 11.52 -6.15
N GLN A 90 6.19 10.93 -7.31
CA GLN A 90 6.03 11.66 -8.57
C GLN A 90 4.90 12.71 -8.49
N GLU A 91 3.81 12.39 -7.80
CA GLU A 91 2.60 13.25 -7.78
C GLU A 91 2.58 14.26 -6.62
N LEU A 92 3.16 13.91 -5.47
CA LEU A 92 3.04 14.66 -4.21
C LEU A 92 4.38 15.19 -3.67
N GLY A 93 5.50 14.69 -4.21
CA GLY A 93 6.85 14.87 -3.70
C GLY A 93 7.20 13.88 -2.58
N GLY A 94 8.48 13.50 -2.53
CA GLY A 94 8.95 12.43 -1.64
C GLY A 94 8.70 12.67 -0.14
N ARG A 95 8.70 13.93 0.32
CA ARG A 95 8.39 14.27 1.72
C ARG A 95 6.96 13.87 2.11
N ARG A 96 5.99 14.14 1.23
CA ARG A 96 4.57 13.82 1.47
C ARG A 96 4.31 12.32 1.30
N ALA A 97 4.95 11.69 0.31
CA ALA A 97 4.90 10.24 0.16
C ALA A 97 5.42 9.55 1.43
N LYS A 98 6.62 9.93 1.90
CA LYS A 98 7.22 9.37 3.14
C LYS A 98 6.34 9.57 4.37
N SER A 99 5.70 10.74 4.52
CA SER A 99 4.82 10.98 5.65
C SER A 99 3.53 10.16 5.59
N LEU A 100 3.00 9.87 4.39
CA LEU A 100 1.85 8.98 4.21
C LEU A 100 2.23 7.52 4.50
N GLY A 101 3.36 7.04 3.99
CA GLY A 101 3.86 5.69 4.31
C GLY A 101 4.05 5.49 5.82
N LYS A 102 4.61 6.49 6.52
CA LYS A 102 4.70 6.47 8.00
C LYS A 102 3.34 6.45 8.69
N ALA A 103 2.34 7.13 8.13
CA ALA A 103 0.98 7.10 8.67
C ALA A 103 0.34 5.71 8.48
N HIS A 104 0.57 5.06 7.35
CA HIS A 104 0.11 3.71 7.06
C HIS A 104 0.68 2.69 8.06
N GLU A 105 2.01 2.67 8.24
CA GLU A 105 2.65 1.77 9.21
C GLU A 105 2.24 2.04 10.66
N LYS A 106 2.03 3.32 11.02
CA LYS A 106 1.47 3.67 12.33
C LYS A 106 0.04 3.13 12.48
N GLY A 107 -0.74 3.11 11.41
CA GLY A 107 -2.04 2.47 11.34
C GLY A 107 -1.97 0.97 11.61
N ASN A 108 -1.01 0.27 10.98
CA ASN A 108 -0.75 -1.16 11.19
C ASN A 108 -0.41 -1.46 12.67
N TYR A 109 0.44 -0.65 13.30
CA TYR A 109 0.74 -0.79 14.73
C TYR A 109 -0.48 -0.52 15.63
N GLN A 110 -1.34 0.44 15.26
CA GLN A 110 -2.61 0.67 15.97
C GLN A 110 -3.57 -0.51 15.83
N LEU A 111 -3.63 -1.13 14.65
CA LEU A 111 -4.44 -2.33 14.41
C LEU A 111 -3.94 -3.50 15.25
N TYR A 112 -2.62 -3.75 15.26
CA TYR A 112 -1.99 -4.74 16.14
C TYR A 112 -2.43 -4.55 17.60
N LYS A 113 -2.33 -3.33 18.14
CA LYS A 113 -2.70 -3.07 19.54
C LYS A 113 -4.17 -3.35 19.85
N LYS A 114 -5.06 -3.17 18.87
CA LYS A 114 -6.50 -3.47 19.02
C LYS A 114 -6.75 -4.98 18.99
N ARG A 115 -6.04 -5.70 18.13
CA ARG A 115 -6.22 -7.14 17.88
C ARG A 115 -5.28 -8.04 18.69
N LYS A 116 -4.43 -7.50 19.56
CA LYS A 116 -3.39 -8.26 20.28
C LYS A 116 -3.91 -9.46 21.09
N ASN A 117 -5.17 -9.43 21.51
CA ASN A 117 -5.83 -10.48 22.29
C ASN A 117 -6.71 -11.39 21.40
N GLU A 118 -6.81 -11.09 20.11
CA GLU A 118 -7.49 -11.95 19.15
C GLU A 118 -6.52 -13.07 18.73
N ALA A 119 -7.03 -14.29 18.56
CA ALA A 119 -6.23 -15.44 18.13
C ALA A 119 -5.94 -15.40 16.60
N VAL A 120 -5.47 -14.24 16.12
CA VAL A 120 -5.23 -13.96 14.70
C VAL A 120 -3.82 -13.40 14.52
N ILE A 121 -3.23 -13.72 13.37
CA ILE A 121 -1.98 -13.08 12.94
C ILE A 121 -2.31 -11.61 12.65
N SER A 122 -1.62 -10.72 13.33
CA SER A 122 -1.76 -9.27 13.21
C SER A 122 -0.51 -8.67 12.57
N PRO A 123 -0.54 -7.39 12.14
CA PRO A 123 0.67 -6.71 11.72
C PRO A 123 1.77 -6.80 12.79
N ASP A 124 3.01 -6.91 12.35
CA ASP A 124 4.16 -7.05 13.22
C ASP A 124 5.32 -6.15 12.78
N LYS A 125 6.33 -6.06 13.66
CA LYS A 125 7.48 -5.18 13.50
C LYS A 125 8.31 -5.51 12.26
N ILE A 126 8.48 -6.79 11.95
CA ILE A 126 9.33 -7.23 10.84
C ILE A 126 8.65 -6.92 9.51
N SER A 127 7.34 -7.17 9.40
CA SER A 127 6.54 -6.73 8.23
C SER A 127 6.61 -5.21 8.07
N SER A 128 6.46 -4.43 9.15
CA SER A 128 6.61 -2.97 9.04
C SER A 128 8.02 -2.51 8.63
N GLU A 129 9.07 -3.21 9.07
CA GLU A 129 10.45 -2.91 8.65
C GLU A 129 10.67 -3.21 7.16
N MET A 130 10.10 -4.30 6.65
CA MET A 130 10.05 -4.60 5.21
C MET A 130 9.38 -3.47 4.44
N ASP A 131 8.19 -3.06 4.89
CA ASP A 131 7.39 -2.03 4.23
C ASP A 131 8.11 -0.68 4.25
N PHE A 132 8.74 -0.30 5.38
CA PHE A 132 9.55 0.92 5.45
C PHE A 132 10.72 0.90 4.48
N PHE A 133 11.43 -0.22 4.37
CA PHE A 133 12.55 -0.35 3.44
C PHE A 133 12.07 -0.19 1.99
N ASN A 134 11.05 -0.96 1.60
CA ASN A 134 10.50 -0.93 0.24
C ASN A 134 9.88 0.43 -0.11
N ASN A 135 9.27 1.08 0.88
CA ASN A 135 8.76 2.44 0.74
C ASN A 135 9.87 3.44 0.40
N ASP A 136 11.03 3.34 1.07
CA ASP A 136 12.18 4.20 0.81
C ASP A 136 12.79 3.92 -0.58
N VAL A 137 12.87 2.65 -1.01
CA VAL A 137 13.24 2.29 -2.40
C VAL A 137 12.31 2.97 -3.41
N GLY A 138 10.99 2.88 -3.19
CA GLY A 138 9.99 3.50 -4.05
C GLY A 138 10.12 5.03 -4.12
N ILE A 139 10.40 5.68 -2.99
CA ILE A 139 10.65 7.13 -2.96
C ILE A 139 11.86 7.50 -3.82
N GLU A 140 12.96 6.77 -3.72
CA GLU A 140 14.16 7.08 -4.50
C GLU A 140 13.95 6.86 -6.01
N ILE A 141 13.18 5.85 -6.40
CA ILE A 141 12.78 5.64 -7.79
C ILE A 141 11.90 6.80 -8.27
N GLY A 142 10.85 7.14 -7.53
CA GLY A 142 9.90 8.19 -7.92
C GLY A 142 10.50 9.60 -7.98
N LYS A 143 11.66 9.84 -7.36
CA LYS A 143 12.43 11.09 -7.52
C LYS A 143 13.17 11.17 -8.87
N LYS A 144 13.54 10.02 -9.44
CA LYS A 144 14.45 9.91 -10.60
C LYS A 144 13.72 9.58 -11.89
N SER A 145 12.62 8.82 -11.82
CA SER A 145 11.91 8.32 -12.99
C SER A 145 10.67 9.14 -13.34
N SER A 146 10.37 9.24 -14.64
CA SER A 146 9.07 9.68 -15.15
C SER A 146 8.08 8.52 -15.21
N ASN A 147 6.82 8.80 -15.56
CA ASN A 147 5.71 7.82 -15.45
C ASN A 147 5.76 6.63 -16.42
N PHE A 148 6.44 6.74 -17.56
CA PHE A 148 6.13 5.89 -18.73
C PHE A 148 6.51 4.40 -18.58
N GLU A 149 7.38 4.03 -17.64
CA GLU A 149 7.89 2.64 -17.49
C GLU A 149 8.01 2.21 -16.03
N LEU A 150 7.22 2.81 -15.14
CA LEU A 150 7.41 2.62 -13.70
C LEU A 150 7.10 1.16 -13.26
N LYS A 151 6.15 0.49 -13.92
CA LYS A 151 5.78 -0.89 -13.60
C LYS A 151 6.97 -1.83 -13.85
N GLU A 152 7.51 -1.79 -15.07
CA GLU A 152 8.60 -2.65 -15.54
C GLU A 152 9.88 -2.40 -14.74
N LEU A 153 10.25 -1.13 -14.54
CA LEU A 153 11.41 -0.75 -13.72
C LEU A 153 11.33 -1.32 -12.30
N ILE A 154 10.15 -1.26 -11.67
CA ILE A 154 10.01 -1.75 -10.29
C ILE A 154 10.01 -3.28 -10.25
N ILE A 155 9.49 -3.96 -11.26
CA ILE A 155 9.63 -5.42 -11.39
C ILE A 155 11.11 -5.80 -11.42
N GLU A 156 11.92 -5.14 -12.25
CA GLU A 156 13.37 -5.38 -12.31
C GLU A 156 14.08 -5.09 -10.98
N VAL A 157 13.71 -4.01 -10.29
CA VAL A 157 14.24 -3.67 -8.96
C VAL A 157 13.94 -4.78 -7.96
N VAL A 158 12.72 -5.31 -7.95
CA VAL A 158 12.33 -6.42 -7.07
C VAL A 158 13.09 -7.70 -7.47
N LEU A 159 13.16 -8.05 -8.74
CA LEU A 159 13.86 -9.26 -9.21
C LEU A 159 15.37 -9.21 -8.99
N SER A 160 15.97 -8.01 -9.01
CA SER A 160 17.41 -7.81 -8.75
C SER A 160 17.79 -7.82 -7.26
N GLY A 161 16.82 -7.99 -6.35
CA GLY A 161 17.10 -8.10 -4.92
C GLY A 161 17.27 -6.76 -4.19
N LYS A 162 16.92 -5.65 -4.84
CA LYS A 162 17.02 -4.30 -4.26
C LYS A 162 15.91 -3.99 -3.25
N CYS A 163 14.89 -4.86 -3.15
CA CYS A 163 13.83 -4.77 -2.16
C CYS A 163 14.02 -5.83 -1.06
N LYS A 164 13.20 -5.74 0.00
CA LYS A 164 13.14 -6.75 1.07
C LYS A 164 11.84 -7.53 1.01
N ILE A 165 11.92 -8.80 1.40
CA ILE A 165 10.80 -9.71 1.60
C ILE A 165 10.99 -10.46 2.93
N ILE A 166 9.93 -11.08 3.43
CA ILE A 166 10.01 -11.99 4.57
C ILE A 166 10.32 -13.39 4.06
N LEU A 167 11.23 -14.07 4.75
CA LEU A 167 11.60 -15.44 4.43
C LEU A 167 10.46 -16.42 4.73
N LEU A 168 10.13 -17.24 3.74
CA LEU A 168 9.10 -18.26 3.77
C LEU A 168 9.67 -19.55 3.16
N ASP A 169 9.20 -20.71 3.63
CA ASP A 169 9.41 -21.98 2.93
C ASP A 169 8.46 -22.13 1.73
N GLU A 170 8.60 -23.25 1.00
CA GLU A 170 7.74 -23.60 -0.14
C GLU A 170 6.26 -23.74 0.23
N ASN A 171 5.96 -24.05 1.51
CA ASN A 171 4.62 -24.19 2.05
C ASN A 171 4.06 -22.86 2.62
N GLN A 172 4.77 -21.75 2.43
CA GLN A 172 4.43 -20.42 2.97
C GLN A 172 4.44 -20.33 4.51
N ASN A 173 5.22 -21.18 5.19
CA ASN A 173 5.52 -21.01 6.60
C ASN A 173 6.60 -19.95 6.80
N PHE A 174 6.46 -19.12 7.82
CA PHE A 174 7.48 -18.13 8.19
C PHE A 174 8.72 -18.82 8.74
N LEU A 175 9.89 -18.39 8.27
CA LEU A 175 11.18 -18.85 8.75
C LEU A 175 11.90 -17.76 9.55
N ASP A 176 12.70 -18.18 10.54
CA ASP A 176 13.71 -17.32 11.16
C ASP A 176 14.97 -17.22 10.30
N CYS A 177 15.97 -16.46 10.76
CA CYS A 177 17.16 -16.18 9.94
C CYS A 177 18.11 -17.38 9.82
N GLU A 178 17.88 -18.41 10.64
CA GLU A 178 18.55 -19.70 10.59
C GLU A 178 17.83 -20.69 9.65
N GLY A 179 16.68 -20.30 9.09
CA GLY A 179 15.89 -21.13 8.18
C GLY A 179 14.95 -22.11 8.90
N LEU A 180 14.73 -21.94 10.20
CA LEU A 180 13.83 -22.78 10.98
C LEU A 180 12.39 -22.24 10.91
N ILE A 181 11.42 -23.15 10.82
CA ILE A 181 10.00 -22.81 10.83
C ILE A 181 9.63 -22.16 12.17
N ILE A 182 8.94 -21.02 12.11
CA ILE A 182 8.38 -20.33 13.27
C ILE A 182 6.95 -20.85 13.51
N PRO A 183 6.68 -21.52 14.65
CA PRO A 183 5.33 -21.93 15.01
C PRO A 183 4.34 -20.77 15.01
N LYS A 184 3.12 -21.02 14.56
CA LYS A 184 2.08 -19.99 14.43
C LYS A 184 1.76 -19.32 15.77
N GLU A 185 1.84 -20.08 16.84
CA GLU A 185 1.60 -19.66 18.23
C GLU A 185 2.61 -18.59 18.68
N GLU A 186 3.82 -18.60 18.12
CA GLU A 186 4.83 -17.56 18.35
C GLU A 186 4.55 -16.26 17.57
N LEU A 187 3.62 -16.30 16.59
CA LEU A 187 3.27 -15.14 15.76
C LEU A 187 1.96 -14.48 16.21
N ILE A 188 1.01 -15.25 16.73
CA ILE A 188 -0.30 -14.75 17.15
C ILE A 188 -0.15 -13.70 18.27
N GLY A 189 -0.71 -12.51 18.05
CA GLY A 189 -0.70 -11.42 19.03
C GLY A 189 0.68 -10.85 19.36
N LYS A 190 1.75 -11.21 18.62
CA LYS A 190 3.12 -10.73 18.87
C LYS A 190 3.53 -9.61 17.90
N TRP A 191 3.92 -8.47 18.46
CA TRP A 191 4.51 -7.36 17.68
C TRP A 191 5.94 -7.65 17.27
N LYS A 192 6.75 -8.14 18.21
CA LYS A 192 8.13 -8.58 17.94
C LYS A 192 8.10 -10.09 17.78
N ASN A 193 8.68 -10.56 16.69
CA ASN A 193 8.86 -11.98 16.39
C ASN A 193 10.23 -12.16 15.73
N ARG A 194 10.54 -13.40 15.37
CA ARG A 194 11.82 -13.81 14.77
C ARG A 194 11.75 -14.03 13.26
N LYS A 195 10.72 -13.50 12.58
CA LYS A 195 10.65 -13.55 11.11
C LYS A 195 11.93 -12.95 10.51
N CYS A 196 12.46 -13.56 9.46
CA CYS A 196 13.65 -13.04 8.81
C CYS A 196 13.34 -12.13 7.61
N LEU A 197 14.09 -11.04 7.48
CA LEU A 197 14.10 -10.20 6.28
C LEU A 197 15.26 -10.57 5.38
N VAL A 198 14.95 -10.88 4.13
CA VAL A 198 15.93 -11.22 3.09
C VAL A 198 15.75 -10.32 1.88
N ASN A 199 16.74 -10.32 0.97
CA ASN A 199 16.61 -9.60 -0.29
C ASN A 199 15.52 -10.25 -1.16
N SER A 200 14.85 -9.45 -1.98
CA SER A 200 13.72 -9.90 -2.81
C SER A 200 14.09 -10.93 -3.89
N ASN A 201 15.38 -11.12 -4.19
CA ASN A 201 15.90 -12.15 -5.08
C ASN A 201 16.38 -13.41 -4.34
N TYR A 202 16.13 -13.51 -3.02
CA TYR A 202 16.52 -14.68 -2.25
C TYR A 202 15.93 -15.94 -2.88
N THR A 203 16.80 -16.91 -3.13
CA THR A 203 16.44 -18.25 -3.55
C THR A 203 16.92 -19.18 -2.44
N GLN A 204 16.05 -20.09 -2.02
CA GLN A 204 16.43 -21.11 -1.05
C GLN A 204 17.44 -22.02 -1.76
N HIS A 205 18.69 -21.99 -1.30
CA HIS A 205 19.68 -22.97 -1.73
C HIS A 205 19.29 -24.28 -1.03
N ILE A 206 18.76 -25.22 -1.81
CA ILE A 206 18.54 -26.62 -1.42
C ILE A 206 19.88 -27.33 -1.42
#